data_AF-A0A9W4WCK4-F1
#
_entry.id   AF-A0A9W4WCK4-F1
#
_cell.length_a   1.000
_cell.length_b   1.000
_cell.length_c   1.000
_cell.angle_alpha   90.00
_cell.angle_beta   90.00
_cell.angle_gamma   90.00
#
_symmetry.space_group_name_H-M   'P 1'
#
loop_
_entity.id
_entity.type
_entity.pdbx_description
1 polymer ?
#
loop_
_entity_poly.entity_id
_entity_poly.type
_entity_poly.pdbx_seq_one_letter_code
_entity_poly.pdbx_strand_id
1 'polypeptide(L)'
;MATERDTSSLEPYFQDHAWHPFSQAALTEPKVSSMTVVVDDLNEWEDVWLECHREHTDPDCADEVEEEETDADTHWGLLPDYDPASDEDGPLHLLKCCGTQRPRGKTIIVVVRPAVGSFVTIHDYLSTVHPLLLRSRADLLNAMGDVMENEPLPSETKLMVDYHMPHHLVIREQDDWFRELGVRINRPRIPLIGHRTSLLVINATAVAAVDEHP
;
A
#
# COMPACT_ATOMS: atom_id res chain seq x y z
N MET A 1 -5.33 0.74 33.05
CA MET A 1 -4.58 -0.47 32.65
C MET A 1 -5.20 -0.95 31.36
N ALA A 2 -4.49 -0.77 30.23
CA ALA A 2 -4.98 -1.20 28.93
C ALA A 2 -4.86 -2.72 28.87
N THR A 3 -5.99 -3.41 28.67
CA THR A 3 -5.97 -4.81 28.24
C THR A 3 -5.46 -4.83 26.82
N GLU A 4 -4.20 -5.23 26.63
CA GLU A 4 -3.71 -5.69 25.33
C GLU A 4 -4.72 -6.69 24.79
N ARG A 5 -5.26 -6.46 23.59
CA ARG A 5 -6.04 -7.50 22.94
C ARG A 5 -5.06 -8.60 22.57
N ASP A 6 -5.20 -9.72 23.25
CA ASP A 6 -4.47 -10.94 22.98
C ASP A 6 -4.76 -11.39 21.55
N THR A 7 -3.76 -11.32 20.67
CA THR A 7 -3.86 -11.74 19.27
C THR A 7 -4.14 -13.24 19.14
N SER A 8 -3.94 -14.02 20.21
CA SER A 8 -4.35 -15.44 20.25
C SER A 8 -5.88 -15.64 20.29
N SER A 9 -6.67 -14.58 20.49
CA SER A 9 -8.14 -14.61 20.45
C SER A 9 -8.73 -14.42 19.05
N LEU A 10 -7.90 -14.26 18.01
CA LEU A 10 -8.35 -14.09 16.63
C LEU A 10 -8.71 -15.45 16.01
N GLU A 11 -9.88 -15.50 15.39
CA GLU A 11 -10.32 -16.67 14.63
C GLU A 11 -9.72 -16.65 13.22
N PRO A 12 -9.18 -17.78 12.73
CA PRO A 12 -8.63 -17.86 11.39
C PRO A 12 -9.71 -17.66 10.32
N TYR A 13 -9.34 -16.98 9.22
CA TYR A 13 -10.26 -16.71 8.12
C TYR A 13 -10.67 -17.98 7.34
N PHE A 14 -9.78 -18.98 7.31
CA PHE A 14 -10.02 -20.29 6.70
C PHE A 14 -9.54 -21.38 7.64
N GLN A 15 -10.43 -22.31 7.99
CA GLN A 15 -10.12 -23.45 8.86
C GLN A 15 -10.98 -24.65 8.45
N ASP A 16 -10.43 -25.86 8.59
CA ASP A 16 -11.16 -27.11 8.36
C ASP A 16 -11.87 -27.18 6.99
N HIS A 17 -11.20 -26.67 5.95
CA HIS A 17 -11.72 -26.55 4.58
C HIS A 17 -12.98 -25.68 4.42
N ALA A 18 -13.27 -24.81 5.38
CA ALA A 18 -14.39 -23.88 5.36
C ALA A 18 -13.93 -22.44 5.54
N TRP A 19 -14.54 -21.55 4.75
CA TRP A 19 -14.39 -20.10 4.94
C TRP A 19 -15.15 -19.65 6.17
N HIS A 20 -14.60 -18.68 6.88
CA HIS A 20 -15.28 -18.02 7.99
C HIS A 20 -16.66 -17.48 7.53
N PRO A 21 -17.72 -17.53 8.36
CA PRO A 21 -19.08 -17.11 7.95
C PRO A 21 -19.17 -15.68 7.41
N PHE A 22 -18.27 -14.80 7.85
CA PHE A 22 -18.21 -13.42 7.37
C PHE A 22 -17.65 -13.26 5.95
N SER A 23 -17.04 -14.30 5.37
CA SER A 23 -16.59 -14.29 3.98
C SER A 23 -17.69 -13.83 3.02
N GLN A 24 -18.96 -14.19 3.29
CA GLN A 24 -20.12 -13.85 2.46
C GLN A 24 -20.80 -12.52 2.85
N ALA A 25 -20.33 -11.84 3.89
CA ALA A 25 -20.89 -10.54 4.27
C ALA A 25 -20.52 -9.46 3.23
N ALA A 26 -21.38 -8.45 3.10
CA ALA A 26 -21.08 -7.30 2.26
C ALA A 26 -19.82 -6.57 2.79
N LEU A 27 -18.95 -6.16 1.86
CA LEU A 27 -17.72 -5.44 2.20
C LEU A 27 -18.01 -4.09 2.85
N THR A 28 -19.06 -3.40 2.39
CA THR A 28 -19.42 -2.04 2.79
C THR A 28 -20.91 -1.92 3.09
N GLU A 29 -21.25 -0.93 3.89
CA GLU A 29 -22.62 -0.44 4.05
C GLU A 29 -22.64 1.06 3.72
N PRO A 30 -23.41 1.50 2.70
CA PRO A 30 -24.29 0.70 1.85
C PRO A 30 -23.52 -0.22 0.89
N LYS A 31 -24.18 -1.31 0.49
CA LYS A 31 -23.63 -2.30 -0.45
C LYS A 31 -23.26 -1.68 -1.80
N VAL A 32 -22.12 -2.10 -2.35
CA VAL A 32 -21.63 -1.68 -3.68
C VAL A 32 -21.53 -2.86 -4.65
N SER A 33 -21.77 -2.63 -5.93
CA SER A 33 -21.66 -3.63 -7.00
C SER A 33 -20.23 -3.82 -7.52
N SER A 34 -19.31 -2.91 -7.17
CA SER A 34 -17.87 -3.01 -7.43
C SER A 34 -17.11 -2.06 -6.50
N MET A 35 -15.82 -2.31 -6.31
CA MET A 35 -14.91 -1.44 -5.58
C MET A 35 -13.62 -1.28 -6.38
N THR A 36 -13.20 -0.04 -6.65
CA THR A 36 -11.85 0.23 -7.14
C THR A 36 -10.94 0.41 -5.93
N VAL A 37 -9.83 -0.32 -5.91
CA VAL A 37 -8.87 -0.34 -4.81
C VAL A 37 -7.53 0.13 -5.35
N VAL A 38 -6.91 1.07 -4.64
CA VAL A 38 -5.56 1.56 -4.88
C VAL A 38 -4.68 1.16 -3.70
N VAL A 39 -3.40 0.87 -3.96
CA VAL A 39 -2.38 0.67 -2.93
C VAL A 39 -1.53 1.92 -2.89
N ASP A 40 -1.68 2.71 -1.83
CA ASP A 40 -1.20 4.09 -1.78
C ASP A 40 0.32 4.15 -1.82
N ASP A 41 0.97 3.27 -1.05
CA ASP A 41 2.43 3.17 -0.98
C ASP A 41 3.04 3.00 -2.38
N LEU A 42 2.38 2.24 -3.26
CA LEU A 42 2.84 2.02 -4.63
C LEU A 42 2.36 3.10 -5.61
N ASN A 43 1.25 3.75 -5.31
CA ASN A 43 0.72 4.84 -6.13
C ASN A 43 1.56 6.11 -5.98
N GLU A 44 2.03 6.39 -4.76
CA GLU A 44 2.81 7.59 -4.43
C GLU A 44 4.32 7.39 -4.60
N TRP A 45 4.79 6.15 -4.74
CA TRP A 45 6.22 5.83 -4.76
C TRP A 45 7.02 6.63 -5.79
N GLU A 46 6.50 6.80 -7.00
CA GLU A 46 7.17 7.55 -8.06
C GLU A 46 7.29 9.04 -7.74
N ASP A 47 6.23 9.63 -7.22
CA ASP A 47 6.20 11.05 -6.84
C ASP A 47 7.19 11.31 -5.71
N VAL A 48 7.17 10.46 -4.67
CA VAL A 48 8.12 10.55 -3.54
C VAL A 48 9.56 10.34 -4.02
N TRP A 49 9.79 9.39 -4.93
CA TRP A 49 11.11 9.19 -5.51
C TRP A 49 11.60 10.42 -6.27
N LEU A 50 10.74 11.06 -7.06
CA LEU A 50 11.08 12.29 -7.78
C LEU A 50 11.36 13.45 -6.82
N GLU A 51 10.52 13.65 -5.80
CA GLU A 51 10.73 14.70 -4.80
C GLU A 51 12.09 14.56 -4.10
N CYS A 52 12.50 13.33 -3.79
CA CYS A 52 13.79 13.07 -3.15
C CYS A 52 15.00 13.22 -4.10
N HIS A 53 14.87 12.85 -5.38
CA HIS A 53 16.03 12.73 -6.27
C HIS A 53 16.18 13.88 -7.28
N ARG A 54 15.14 14.70 -7.49
CA ARG A 54 15.19 15.77 -8.50
C ARG A 54 16.23 16.84 -8.17
N GLU A 55 16.45 17.13 -6.89
CA GLU A 55 17.40 18.16 -6.44
C GLU A 55 18.86 17.72 -6.57
N HIS A 56 19.15 16.43 -6.77
CA HIS A 56 20.52 15.94 -6.91
C HIS A 56 21.21 16.47 -8.17
N THR A 57 20.46 16.78 -9.23
CA THR A 57 21.04 17.36 -10.45
C THR A 57 19.96 17.97 -11.31
N ASP A 58 19.48 19.17 -10.97
CA ASP A 58 18.68 19.96 -11.89
C ASP A 58 19.58 20.47 -13.03
N PRO A 59 19.38 20.05 -14.30
CA PRO A 59 20.18 20.52 -15.43
C PRO A 59 20.06 22.04 -15.68
N ASP A 60 19.04 22.72 -15.15
CA ASP A 60 18.92 24.18 -15.20
C ASP A 60 19.79 24.89 -14.13
N CYS A 61 20.39 24.15 -13.19
CA CYS A 61 21.30 24.65 -12.15
C CYS A 61 22.79 24.40 -12.49
N ALA A 62 23.10 24.04 -13.74
CA ALA A 62 24.44 23.64 -14.19
C ALA A 62 25.52 24.73 -14.16
N ASP A 63 25.21 25.96 -13.72
CA ASP A 63 26.21 27.02 -13.54
C ASP A 63 26.95 26.92 -12.17
N GLU A 64 26.54 26.03 -11.24
CA GLU A 64 27.11 26.00 -9.86
C GLU A 64 27.49 24.60 -9.30
N VAL A 65 27.64 23.56 -10.12
CA VAL A 65 28.13 22.24 -9.63
C VAL A 65 29.54 21.95 -10.13
N GLU A 66 30.50 21.83 -9.20
CA GLU A 66 31.82 21.27 -9.48
C GLU A 66 31.65 19.84 -10.01
N GLU A 67 32.43 19.46 -11.04
CA GLU A 67 32.35 18.19 -11.78
C GLU A 67 32.50 16.91 -10.90
N GLU A 68 32.73 17.05 -9.59
CA GLU A 68 32.92 15.96 -8.63
C GLU A 68 31.62 15.53 -7.89
N GLU A 69 30.53 16.31 -7.95
CA GLU A 69 29.29 16.07 -7.17
C GLU A 69 28.11 15.53 -8.02
N THR A 70 28.25 15.46 -9.35
CA THR A 70 27.24 14.81 -10.19
C THR A 70 27.33 13.30 -10.02
N ASP A 71 26.34 12.69 -9.37
CA ASP A 71 26.21 11.23 -9.30
C ASP A 71 26.26 10.67 -10.74
N ALA A 72 27.33 9.95 -11.05
CA ALA A 72 27.60 9.38 -12.37
C ALA A 72 26.50 8.44 -12.86
N ASP A 73 25.56 8.06 -11.99
CA ASP A 73 24.45 7.18 -12.29
C ASP A 73 23.12 7.90 -12.58
N THR A 74 23.11 9.23 -12.58
CA THR A 74 21.94 10.04 -12.95
C THR A 74 21.71 10.04 -14.46
N HIS A 75 20.48 9.76 -14.89
CA HIS A 75 20.11 9.72 -16.31
C HIS A 75 18.79 10.43 -16.57
N TRP A 76 18.87 11.49 -17.39
CA TRP A 76 17.73 12.24 -17.90
C TRP A 76 17.42 11.83 -19.35
N GLY A 77 16.14 11.69 -19.70
CA GLY A 77 15.73 11.25 -21.03
C GLY A 77 14.24 11.46 -21.31
N LEU A 78 13.78 10.96 -22.45
CA LEU A 78 12.36 10.97 -22.80
C LEU A 78 11.62 9.89 -22.02
N LEU A 79 10.47 10.22 -21.42
CA LEU A 79 9.54 9.24 -20.88
C LEU A 79 8.78 8.56 -22.02
N PRO A 80 8.92 7.23 -22.23
CA PRO A 80 8.22 6.53 -23.29
C PRO A 80 6.68 6.55 -23.14
N ASP A 81 6.22 6.66 -21.90
CA ASP A 81 4.82 6.68 -21.46
C ASP A 81 4.43 8.04 -20.84
N TYR A 82 4.98 9.12 -21.40
CA TYR A 82 4.66 10.49 -20.97
C TYR A 82 3.16 10.78 -21.04
N ASP A 83 2.59 11.23 -19.92
CA ASP A 83 1.24 11.74 -19.80
C ASP A 83 1.27 13.20 -19.32
N PRO A 84 0.88 14.18 -20.16
CA PRO A 84 0.87 15.59 -19.78
C PRO A 84 -0.14 15.93 -18.66
N ALA A 85 -1.02 15.01 -18.28
CA ALA A 85 -1.95 15.21 -17.17
C ALA A 85 -1.35 14.87 -15.79
N SER A 86 -0.32 14.04 -15.75
CA SER A 86 0.29 13.56 -14.49
C SER A 86 1.79 13.85 -14.38
N ASP A 87 2.51 13.87 -15.49
CA ASP A 87 3.96 13.99 -15.48
C ASP A 87 4.42 15.44 -15.44
N GLU A 88 5.61 15.66 -14.89
CA GLU A 88 6.21 16.98 -14.80
C GLU A 88 6.44 17.62 -16.19
N ASP A 89 6.22 18.93 -16.32
CA ASP A 89 6.48 19.63 -17.57
C ASP A 89 7.98 19.64 -17.91
N GLY A 90 8.33 19.34 -19.16
CA GLY A 90 9.71 19.43 -19.63
C GLY A 90 9.98 18.58 -20.87
N PRO A 91 11.09 18.85 -21.59
CA PRO A 91 11.51 18.02 -22.71
C PRO A 91 12.25 16.75 -22.28
N LEU A 92 12.77 16.71 -21.05
CA LEU A 92 13.53 15.60 -20.48
C LEU A 92 13.08 15.36 -19.04
N HIS A 93 13.11 14.10 -18.62
CA HIS A 93 12.66 13.62 -17.33
C HIS A 93 13.73 12.77 -16.67
N LEU A 94 13.73 12.76 -15.34
CA LEU A 94 14.63 11.92 -14.58
C LEU A 94 14.19 10.46 -14.70
N LEU A 95 15.06 9.61 -15.25
CA LEU A 95 14.79 8.19 -15.48
C LEU A 95 15.53 7.29 -14.48
N LYS A 96 16.67 7.76 -13.97
CA LYS A 96 17.55 7.05 -13.03
C LYS A 96 18.30 8.03 -12.17
N CYS A 97 18.52 7.70 -10.89
CA CYS A 97 19.38 8.44 -9.97
C CYS A 97 19.84 7.48 -8.86
N CYS A 98 21.02 7.71 -8.27
CA CYS A 98 21.49 6.99 -7.07
C CYS A 98 21.41 5.45 -7.15
N GLY A 99 21.75 4.85 -8.29
CA GLY A 99 21.69 3.39 -8.45
C GLY A 99 20.33 2.86 -8.91
N THR A 100 19.25 3.64 -8.78
CA THR A 100 17.87 3.17 -8.94
C THR A 100 17.16 3.75 -10.14
N GLN A 101 16.31 2.93 -10.75
CA GLN A 101 15.40 3.39 -11.81
C GLN A 101 14.22 4.12 -11.17
N ARG A 102 13.74 5.16 -11.84
CA ARG A 102 12.44 5.77 -11.53
C ARG A 102 11.38 4.64 -11.47
N PRO A 103 10.61 4.50 -10.38
CA PRO A 103 9.70 3.37 -10.18
C PRO A 103 8.39 3.53 -10.99
N ARG A 104 8.53 3.72 -12.30
CA ARG A 104 7.44 3.96 -13.24
C ARG A 104 6.54 2.74 -13.39
N GLY A 105 5.23 2.96 -13.44
CA GLY A 105 4.24 1.91 -13.70
C GLY A 105 4.06 0.91 -12.56
N LYS A 106 4.44 1.30 -11.33
CA LYS A 106 4.31 0.49 -10.12
C LYS A 106 2.97 0.64 -9.42
N THR A 107 2.18 1.64 -9.80
CA THR A 107 0.83 1.87 -9.32
C THR A 107 -0.05 0.64 -9.49
N ILE A 108 -0.75 0.27 -8.41
CA ILE A 108 -1.70 -0.83 -8.42
C ILE A 108 -3.12 -0.28 -8.26
N ILE A 109 -3.92 -0.45 -9.32
CA ILE A 109 -5.35 -0.15 -9.32
C ILE A 109 -6.09 -1.43 -9.72
N VAL A 110 -6.94 -1.94 -8.84
CA VAL A 110 -7.73 -3.15 -9.11
C VAL A 110 -9.21 -2.91 -8.87
N VAL A 111 -10.05 -3.39 -9.79
CA VAL A 111 -11.51 -3.35 -9.63
C VAL A 111 -11.98 -4.70 -9.11
N VAL A 112 -12.41 -4.72 -7.86
CA VAL A 112 -13.06 -5.86 -7.23
C VAL A 112 -14.53 -5.91 -7.67
N ARG A 113 -14.97 -7.08 -8.13
CA ARG A 113 -16.35 -7.35 -8.54
C ARG A 113 -16.88 -8.57 -7.79
N PRO A 114 -18.19 -8.65 -7.53
CA PRO A 114 -18.78 -9.85 -6.94
C PRO A 114 -18.60 -11.05 -7.85
N ALA A 115 -18.10 -12.16 -7.31
CA ALA A 115 -18.09 -13.43 -8.04
C ALA A 115 -19.51 -14.00 -8.19
N VAL A 116 -20.35 -13.81 -7.17
CA VAL A 116 -21.76 -14.23 -7.15
C VAL A 116 -22.63 -13.13 -6.54
N GLY A 117 -23.83 -12.93 -7.10
CA GLY A 117 -24.80 -11.96 -6.58
C GLY A 117 -24.59 -10.55 -7.14
N SER A 118 -25.03 -9.53 -6.38
CA SER A 118 -25.10 -8.14 -6.85
C SER A 118 -24.22 -7.17 -6.07
N PHE A 119 -23.48 -7.64 -5.05
CA PHE A 119 -22.66 -6.79 -4.20
C PHE A 119 -21.36 -7.48 -3.82
N VAL A 120 -20.29 -6.69 -3.68
CA VAL A 120 -18.96 -7.17 -3.30
C VAL A 120 -18.98 -7.73 -1.88
N THR A 121 -18.53 -8.97 -1.72
CA THR A 121 -18.34 -9.62 -0.42
C THR A 121 -16.92 -9.42 0.13
N ILE A 122 -16.72 -9.69 1.41
CA ILE A 122 -15.39 -9.73 2.03
C ILE A 122 -14.50 -10.75 1.31
N HIS A 123 -15.04 -11.89 0.90
CA HIS A 123 -14.29 -12.90 0.16
C HIS A 123 -13.84 -12.41 -1.22
N ASP A 124 -14.74 -11.82 -2.00
CA ASP A 124 -14.39 -11.26 -3.32
C ASP A 124 -13.22 -10.28 -3.20
N TYR A 125 -13.26 -9.43 -2.17
CA TYR A 125 -12.22 -8.47 -1.87
C TYR A 125 -10.89 -9.14 -1.51
N LEU A 126 -10.86 -9.99 -0.49
CA LEU A 126 -9.62 -10.60 -0.01
C LEU A 126 -8.99 -11.51 -1.08
N SER A 127 -9.79 -12.30 -1.79
CA SER A 127 -9.29 -13.18 -2.86
C SER A 127 -8.75 -12.41 -4.08
N THR A 128 -9.16 -11.15 -4.26
CA THR A 128 -8.62 -10.29 -5.33
C THR A 128 -7.38 -9.52 -4.86
N VAL A 129 -7.45 -8.92 -3.68
CA VAL A 129 -6.44 -7.99 -3.16
C VAL A 129 -5.24 -8.73 -2.57
N HIS A 130 -5.45 -9.81 -1.81
CA HIS A 130 -4.35 -10.46 -1.09
C HIS A 130 -3.27 -11.03 -2.04
N PRO A 131 -3.60 -11.80 -3.10
CA PRO A 131 -2.58 -12.28 -4.04
C PRO A 131 -1.86 -11.16 -4.79
N LEU A 132 -2.54 -10.03 -5.01
CA LEU A 132 -1.97 -8.84 -5.64
C LEU A 132 -0.91 -8.20 -4.74
N LEU A 133 -1.20 -8.04 -3.45
CA LEU A 133 -0.25 -7.55 -2.46
C LEU A 133 0.94 -8.49 -2.28
N LEU A 134 0.71 -9.81 -2.24
CA LEU A 134 1.79 -10.80 -2.15
C LEU A 134 2.74 -10.70 -3.36
N ARG A 135 2.20 -10.61 -4.58
CA ARG A 135 2.99 -10.49 -5.80
C ARG A 135 3.83 -9.21 -5.83
N SER A 136 3.32 -8.14 -5.22
CA SER A 136 3.96 -6.83 -5.18
C SER A 136 4.78 -6.59 -3.91
N ARG A 137 5.04 -7.63 -3.11
CA ARG A 137 5.80 -7.52 -1.86
C ARG A 137 7.16 -6.83 -2.04
N ALA A 138 7.91 -7.20 -3.07
CA ALA A 138 9.22 -6.59 -3.32
C ALA A 138 9.07 -5.08 -3.59
N ASP A 139 8.12 -4.69 -4.44
CA ASP A 139 7.87 -3.28 -4.73
C ASP A 139 7.42 -2.51 -3.47
N LEU A 140 6.59 -3.12 -2.62
CA LEU A 140 6.17 -2.53 -1.35
C LEU A 140 7.34 -2.28 -0.40
N LEU A 141 8.28 -3.24 -0.28
CA LEU A 141 9.46 -3.06 0.57
C LEU A 141 10.37 -1.94 0.05
N ASN A 142 10.44 -1.73 -1.26
CA ASN A 142 11.20 -0.61 -1.84
C ASN A 142 10.47 0.72 -1.63
N ALA A 143 9.15 0.77 -1.85
CA ALA A 143 8.36 1.98 -1.69
C ALA A 143 8.30 2.48 -0.23
N MET A 144 8.24 1.55 0.72
CA MET A 144 8.19 1.86 2.16
C MET A 144 9.57 2.02 2.82
N GLY A 145 10.65 1.81 2.07
CA GLY A 145 12.02 1.96 2.57
C GLY A 145 12.46 3.42 2.69
N ASP A 146 13.76 3.63 2.88
CA ASP A 146 14.36 4.96 2.73
C ASP A 146 14.53 5.27 1.25
N VAL A 147 13.63 6.10 0.72
CA VAL A 147 13.65 6.49 -0.69
C VAL A 147 14.86 7.36 -1.01
N MET A 148 15.32 8.22 -0.09
CA MET A 148 16.48 9.08 -0.34
C MET A 148 17.77 8.28 -0.45
N GLU A 149 17.97 7.34 0.47
CA GLU A 149 19.16 6.47 0.49
C GLU A 149 19.02 5.24 -0.42
N ASN A 150 17.86 5.07 -1.06
CA ASN A 150 17.52 3.91 -1.89
C ASN A 150 17.63 2.57 -1.15
N GLU A 151 17.32 2.58 0.15
CA GLU A 151 17.39 1.41 1.01
C GLU A 151 15.98 0.81 1.22
N PRO A 152 15.66 -0.36 0.63
CA PRO A 152 14.39 -1.01 0.88
C PRO A 152 14.30 -1.53 2.32
N LEU A 153 13.08 -1.71 2.82
CA LEU A 153 12.85 -2.44 4.05
C LEU A 153 13.41 -3.89 3.95
N PRO A 154 13.88 -4.47 5.06
CA PRO A 154 14.32 -5.87 5.09
C PRO A 154 13.27 -6.85 4.55
N SER A 155 13.70 -7.93 3.88
CA SER A 155 12.79 -8.95 3.31
C SER A 155 11.88 -9.60 4.34
N GLU A 156 12.36 -9.72 5.58
CA GLU A 156 11.66 -10.33 6.71
C GLU A 156 10.70 -9.36 7.41
N THR A 157 10.62 -8.10 6.97
CA THR A 157 9.73 -7.10 7.57
C THR A 157 8.28 -7.53 7.40
N LYS A 158 7.57 -7.63 8.52
CA LYS A 158 6.16 -8.03 8.54
C LYS A 158 5.30 -6.82 8.20
N LEU A 159 4.56 -6.95 7.10
CA LEU A 159 3.67 -5.92 6.59
C LEU A 159 2.21 -6.25 6.92
N MET A 160 1.47 -5.22 7.31
CA MET A 160 0.05 -5.28 7.67
C MET A 160 -0.72 -4.27 6.83
N VAL A 161 -1.94 -4.65 6.42
CA VAL A 161 -2.85 -3.76 5.69
C VAL A 161 -3.65 -2.90 6.69
N ASP A 162 -3.58 -1.58 6.59
CA ASP A 162 -4.51 -0.67 7.24
C ASP A 162 -5.76 -0.51 6.35
N TYR A 163 -6.89 -1.01 6.83
CA TYR A 163 -8.15 -1.10 6.10
C TYR A 163 -9.12 0.05 6.45
N HIS A 164 -8.62 1.17 7.00
CA HIS A 164 -9.46 2.32 7.36
C HIS A 164 -10.40 2.74 6.21
N MET A 165 -9.90 2.67 4.97
CA MET A 165 -10.71 2.86 3.76
C MET A 165 -10.47 1.69 2.78
N PRO A 166 -11.47 0.84 2.49
CA PRO A 166 -11.27 -0.34 1.65
C PRO A 166 -11.02 -0.03 0.16
N HIS A 167 -11.00 1.24 -0.24
CA HIS A 167 -10.66 1.66 -1.61
C HIS A 167 -9.24 2.26 -1.70
N HIS A 168 -8.60 2.52 -0.57
CA HIS A 168 -7.34 3.25 -0.44
C HIS A 168 -6.52 2.55 0.64
N LEU A 169 -5.68 1.60 0.20
CA LEU A 169 -4.96 0.70 1.08
C LEU A 169 -3.61 1.31 1.44
N VAL A 170 -3.39 1.45 2.75
CA VAL A 170 -2.10 1.80 3.31
C VAL A 170 -1.47 0.53 3.90
N ILE A 171 -0.21 0.28 3.58
CA ILE A 171 0.59 -0.78 4.17
C ILE A 171 1.43 -0.20 5.30
N ARG A 172 1.59 -0.97 6.38
CA ARG A 172 2.36 -0.57 7.55
C ARG A 172 3.22 -1.71 8.04
N GLU A 173 4.35 -1.39 8.65
CA GLU A 173 5.06 -2.35 9.48
C GLU A 173 4.18 -2.81 10.64
N GLN A 174 4.29 -4.09 11.00
CA GLN A 174 3.43 -4.72 12.00
C GLN A 174 3.45 -4.00 13.36
N ASP A 175 4.62 -3.58 13.83
CA ASP A 175 4.76 -2.92 15.15
C ASP A 175 4.09 -1.54 15.16
N ASP A 176 4.24 -0.79 14.08
CA ASP A 176 3.61 0.52 13.89
C ASP A 176 2.09 0.41 13.78
N TRP A 177 1.62 -0.62 13.07
CA TRP A 177 0.20 -0.94 13.00
C TRP A 177 -0.40 -1.28 14.38
N PHE A 178 0.30 -2.09 15.19
CA PHE A 178 -0.13 -2.39 16.57
C PHE A 178 -0.16 -1.14 17.45
N ARG A 179 0.86 -0.27 17.36
CA ARG A 179 0.92 0.99 18.09
C ARG A 179 -0.29 1.88 17.79
N GLU A 180 -0.64 2.03 16.51
CA GLU A 180 -1.79 2.84 16.12
C GLU A 180 -3.13 2.23 16.52
N LEU A 181 -3.30 0.92 16.39
CA LEU A 181 -4.52 0.26 16.87
C LEU A 181 -4.72 0.45 18.37
N GLY A 182 -3.66 0.36 19.17
CA GLY A 182 -3.71 0.64 20.60
C GLY A 182 -4.22 2.05 20.91
N VAL A 183 -3.84 3.05 20.11
CA VAL A 183 -4.34 4.43 20.24
C VAL A 183 -5.79 4.54 19.78
N ARG A 184 -6.19 3.93 18.66
CA ARG A 184 -7.55 3.97 18.11
C ARG A 184 -8.57 3.34 19.06
N ILE A 185 -8.20 2.27 19.75
CA ILE A 185 -9.07 1.56 20.71
C ILE A 185 -9.28 2.36 22.00
N ASN A 186 -8.31 3.19 22.40
CA ASN A 186 -8.35 3.98 23.64
C ASN A 186 -9.03 5.36 23.50
N ARG A 187 -9.48 5.75 22.30
CA ARG A 187 -10.29 6.98 22.13
C ARG A 187 -11.75 6.72 22.54
N PRO A 188 -12.40 7.65 23.27
CA PRO A 188 -13.82 7.51 23.61
C PRO A 188 -14.67 7.46 22.33
N ARG A 189 -15.51 6.43 22.21
CA ARG A 189 -16.43 6.22 21.11
C ARG A 189 -17.44 7.37 21.03
N ILE A 190 -17.24 8.30 20.10
CA ILE A 190 -18.32 9.19 19.66
C ILE A 190 -19.31 8.33 18.87
N PRO A 191 -20.62 8.32 19.18
CA PRO A 191 -21.58 7.46 18.52
C PRO A 191 -21.86 7.98 17.12
N LEU A 192 -21.07 7.51 16.14
CA LEU A 192 -21.46 7.58 14.74
C LEU A 192 -22.23 6.30 14.40
N ILE A 193 -23.47 6.52 13.97
CA ILE A 193 -24.47 5.54 13.58
C ILE A 193 -23.87 4.63 12.49
N GLY A 194 -23.64 3.34 12.78
CA GLY A 194 -23.34 2.31 11.76
C GLY A 194 -22.22 1.29 12.03
N HIS A 195 -21.38 1.46 13.05
CA HIS A 195 -20.11 0.71 13.18
C HIS A 195 -20.18 -0.67 13.87
N ARG A 196 -21.08 -1.58 13.48
CA ARG A 196 -20.96 -3.00 13.89
C ARG A 196 -20.24 -3.86 12.85
N THR A 197 -20.26 -3.48 11.58
CA THR A 197 -19.58 -4.21 10.50
C THR A 197 -18.09 -3.89 10.43
N SER A 198 -17.69 -2.66 10.78
CA SER A 198 -16.29 -2.20 10.78
C SER A 198 -15.40 -2.95 11.77
N LEU A 199 -15.97 -3.56 12.83
CA LEU A 199 -15.18 -4.24 13.87
C LEU A 199 -14.84 -5.70 13.52
N LEU A 200 -15.49 -6.27 12.51
CA LEU A 200 -15.40 -7.70 12.21
C LEU A 200 -14.55 -7.98 10.97
N VAL A 201 -14.46 -7.01 10.05
CA VAL A 201 -13.44 -6.97 8.97
C VAL A 201 -12.02 -6.85 9.55
N ILE A 202 -11.88 -6.25 10.74
CA ILE A 202 -10.63 -6.18 11.53
C ILE A 202 -10.04 -7.57 11.77
N ASN A 203 -10.89 -8.57 12.01
CA ASN A 203 -10.45 -9.90 12.42
C ASN A 203 -10.08 -10.81 11.24
N ALA A 204 -10.74 -10.67 10.09
CA ALA A 204 -10.44 -11.50 8.92
C ALA A 204 -9.15 -11.07 8.21
N THR A 205 -8.85 -9.77 8.22
CA THR A 205 -7.69 -9.19 7.49
C THR A 205 -6.41 -9.25 8.34
N ALA A 206 -6.52 -9.27 9.68
CA ALA A 206 -5.38 -9.43 10.59
C ALA A 206 -4.67 -10.80 10.47
N VAL A 207 -5.29 -11.77 9.79
CA VAL A 207 -4.71 -13.11 9.56
C VAL A 207 -4.00 -13.20 8.19
N ALA A 208 -4.18 -12.21 7.31
CA ALA A 208 -3.41 -12.12 6.08
C ALA A 208 -2.07 -11.40 6.34
N ALA A 209 -1.24 -12.00 7.19
CA ALA A 209 0.18 -11.71 7.15
C ALA A 209 0.63 -11.94 5.70
N VAL A 210 1.43 -11.02 5.15
CA VAL A 210 2.18 -11.24 3.91
C VAL A 210 3.33 -12.21 4.25
N ASP A 211 3.01 -13.39 4.77
CA ASP A 211 3.95 -14.44 5.15
C ASP A 211 3.53 -15.71 4.43
N GLU A 212 4.48 -16.26 3.67
CA GLU A 212 4.31 -17.47 2.88
C GLU A 212 3.83 -18.62 3.77
N HIS A 213 2.79 -19.35 3.36
CA HIS A 213 2.74 -20.81 3.51
C HIS A 213 1.86 -21.39 2.38
N PRO A 214 2.22 -22.58 1.84
CA PRO A 214 1.65 -23.18 0.62
C PRO A 214 0.20 -23.66 0.73
#